data_AF-Q2RR74-F1
#
_entry.id   AF-Q2RR74-F1
#
_cell.length_a   1.000
_cell.length_b   1.000
_cell.length_c   1.000
_cell.angle_alpha   90.00
_cell.angle_beta   90.00
_cell.angle_gamma   90.00
#
_symmetry.space_group_name_H-M   'P 1'
#
loop_
_entity.id
_entity.type
_entity.pdbx_description
1 polymer ?
#
loop_
_entity_poly.entity_id
_entity_poly.type
_entity_poly.pdbx_seq_one_letter_code
_entity_poly.pdbx_strand_id
1 'polypeptide(L)'
;MFRINKLTDYAVVLLVDMARTDKVRAAQQIACDTGVPLPTVAKVMKALVRGNLVISQRGATGGYGLARPACEITVADMIQALEGPVALTACVETTDDACGLETLCPMHGHWNRVNKRVEEALRTVSLAEMASGPIEAFGLPLAERRAALARSLS
;
A
#
# COMPACT_ATOMS: atom_id res chain seq x y z
N MET A 1 2.15 -15.53 8.68
CA MET A 1 0.78 -14.97 8.77
C MET A 1 0.76 -13.72 7.93
N PHE A 2 -0.04 -13.70 6.85
CA PHE A 2 -0.12 -12.55 5.95
C PHE A 2 -0.63 -11.33 6.73
N ARG A 3 0.28 -10.41 7.01
CA ARG A 3 0.01 -9.19 7.77
C ARG A 3 0.80 -8.05 7.15
N ILE A 4 0.08 -7.05 6.70
CA ILE A 4 0.65 -5.82 6.16
C ILE A 4 1.37 -5.05 7.28
N ASN A 5 2.53 -4.52 6.95
CA ASN A 5 3.38 -3.71 7.81
C ASN A 5 2.75 -2.33 8.08
N LYS A 6 2.94 -1.78 9.28
CA LYS A 6 2.59 -0.39 9.61
C LYS A 6 3.12 0.65 8.61
N LEU A 7 4.30 0.42 8.03
CA LEU A 7 4.87 1.31 7.02
C LEU A 7 4.02 1.36 5.75
N THR A 8 3.39 0.23 5.40
CA THR A 8 2.47 0.12 4.27
C THR A 8 1.14 0.79 4.58
N ASP A 9 0.63 0.69 5.82
CA ASP A 9 -0.54 1.46 6.24
C ASP A 9 -0.31 2.97 6.07
N TYR A 10 0.86 3.47 6.48
CA TYR A 10 1.22 4.88 6.26
C TYR A 10 1.34 5.21 4.78
N ALA A 11 1.91 4.33 3.96
CA ALA A 11 2.03 4.55 2.53
C ALA A 11 0.67 4.67 1.83
N VAL A 12 -0.30 3.83 2.20
CA VAL A 12 -1.66 3.91 1.68
C VAL A 12 -2.29 5.27 2.00
N VAL A 13 -2.17 5.74 3.24
CA VAL A 13 -2.68 7.07 3.65
C VAL A 13 -2.06 8.18 2.80
N LEU A 14 -0.74 8.15 2.61
CA LEU A 14 -0.01 9.16 1.85
C LEU A 14 -0.37 9.11 0.36
N LEU A 15 -0.45 7.92 -0.24
CA LEU A 15 -0.80 7.75 -1.64
C LEU A 15 -2.24 8.17 -1.93
N VAL A 16 -3.20 7.85 -1.05
CA VAL A 16 -4.60 8.27 -1.19
C VAL A 16 -4.73 9.78 -1.15
N ASP A 17 -4.02 10.44 -0.22
CA ASP A 17 -3.96 11.89 -0.15
C ASP A 17 -3.33 12.51 -1.42
N MET A 18 -2.25 11.92 -1.93
CA MET A 18 -1.64 12.33 -3.19
C MET A 18 -2.59 12.17 -4.39
N ALA A 19 -3.30 11.05 -4.49
CA ALA A 19 -4.23 10.78 -5.58
C ALA A 19 -5.42 11.75 -5.63
N ARG A 20 -5.86 12.30 -4.48
CA ARG A 20 -6.96 13.28 -4.44
C ARG A 20 -6.57 14.66 -4.96
N THR A 21 -5.29 15.01 -4.84
CA THR A 21 -4.79 16.33 -5.23
C THR A 21 -4.14 16.33 -6.60
N ASP A 22 -3.55 15.19 -6.99
CA ASP A 22 -2.77 14.97 -8.21
C ASP A 22 -1.73 16.08 -8.46
N LYS A 23 -1.15 16.60 -7.38
CA LYS A 23 -0.19 17.71 -7.38
C LYS A 23 1.12 17.30 -6.73
N VAL A 24 2.22 17.86 -7.23
CA VAL A 24 3.54 17.75 -6.60
C VAL A 24 3.53 18.57 -5.31
N ARG A 25 3.87 17.93 -4.19
CA ARG A 25 3.88 18.58 -2.85
C ARG A 25 5.13 18.24 -2.07
N ALA A 26 5.63 19.21 -1.30
CA ALA A 26 6.75 19.00 -0.40
C ALA A 26 6.38 18.01 0.72
N ALA A 27 7.37 17.28 1.26
CA ALA A 27 7.13 16.33 2.35
C ALA A 27 6.52 16.99 3.60
N GLN A 28 6.88 18.24 3.89
CA GLN A 28 6.28 19.01 4.99
C GLN A 28 4.78 19.21 4.80
N GLN A 29 4.36 19.53 3.57
CA GLN A 29 2.94 19.72 3.25
C GLN A 29 2.18 18.41 3.40
N ILE A 30 2.71 17.32 2.83
CA ILE A 30 2.09 16.00 2.93
C ILE A 30 1.99 15.56 4.41
N ALA A 31 3.02 15.79 5.22
CA ALA A 31 2.98 15.50 6.65
C ALA A 31 1.91 16.31 7.41
N CYS A 32 1.75 17.59 7.05
CA CYS A 32 0.72 18.46 7.62
C CYS A 32 -0.69 17.99 7.25
N ASP A 33 -0.93 17.71 5.96
CA ASP A 33 -2.24 17.33 5.43
C ASP A 33 -2.70 15.96 5.96
N THR A 34 -1.76 15.02 6.14
CA THR A 34 -2.08 13.63 6.56
C THR A 34 -1.92 13.36 8.06
N GLY A 35 -1.26 14.26 8.81
CA GLY A 35 -0.91 14.04 10.21
C GLY A 35 0.17 12.98 10.44
N VAL A 36 0.75 12.40 9.38
CA VAL A 36 1.85 11.44 9.48
C VAL A 36 3.14 12.19 9.83
N PRO A 37 3.90 11.76 10.85
CA PRO A 37 5.15 12.44 11.22
C PRO A 37 6.12 12.57 10.05
N LEU A 38 6.70 13.76 9.88
CA LEU A 38 7.61 14.07 8.77
C LEU A 38 8.74 13.04 8.56
N PRO A 39 9.40 12.49 9.61
CA PRO A 39 10.41 11.45 9.43
C PRO A 39 9.84 10.17 8.80
N THR A 40 8.60 9.81 9.16
CA THR A 40 7.87 8.67 8.58
C THR A 40 7.51 8.95 7.13
N VAL A 41 6.99 10.14 6.82
CA VAL A 41 6.72 10.55 5.43
C VAL A 41 7.99 10.44 4.59
N ALA A 42 9.11 11.00 5.03
CA ALA A 42 10.37 10.92 4.29
C ALA A 42 10.85 9.47 4.08
N LYS A 43 10.70 8.62 5.09
CA LYS A 43 11.04 7.19 5.00
C LYS A 43 10.16 6.46 3.98
N VAL A 44 8.85 6.68 4.04
CA VAL A 44 7.88 6.05 3.13
C VAL A 44 8.08 6.55 1.70
N MET A 45 8.24 7.85 1.48
CA MET A 45 8.47 8.42 0.14
C MET A 45 9.73 7.85 -0.51
N LYS A 46 10.83 7.65 0.25
CA LYS A 46 12.01 6.98 -0.29
C LYS A 46 11.73 5.54 -0.74
N ALA A 47 10.89 4.81 -0.02
CA ALA A 47 10.50 3.46 -0.43
C ALA A 47 9.62 3.49 -1.68
N LEU A 48 8.62 4.38 -1.72
CA LEU A 48 7.73 4.55 -2.87
C LEU A 48 8.45 5.03 -4.14
N VAL A 49 9.49 5.87 -4.00
CA VAL A 49 10.35 6.28 -5.12
C VAL A 49 11.15 5.09 -5.65
N ARG A 50 11.72 4.26 -4.78
CA ARG A 50 12.42 3.03 -5.22
C ARG A 50 11.47 2.04 -5.91
N GLY A 51 10.22 1.98 -5.48
CA GLY A 51 9.16 1.16 -6.09
C GLY A 51 8.49 1.79 -7.30
N ASN A 52 8.97 2.93 -7.81
CA ASN A 52 8.40 3.66 -8.96
C ASN A 52 6.90 3.98 -8.83
N LEU A 53 6.40 4.18 -7.61
CA LEU A 53 5.02 4.61 -7.37
C LEU A 53 4.91 6.13 -7.26
N VAL A 54 6.00 6.76 -6.84
CA VAL A 54 6.12 8.20 -6.64
C VAL A 54 7.40 8.69 -7.31
N ILE A 55 7.36 9.89 -7.87
CA ILE A 55 8.55 10.61 -8.34
C ILE A 55 8.91 11.74 -7.38
N SER A 56 10.20 12.00 -7.24
CA SER A 56 10.71 13.15 -6.49
C SER A 56 11.21 14.23 -7.45
N GLN A 57 10.76 15.46 -7.29
CA GLN A 57 11.20 16.62 -8.04
C GLN A 57 12.06 17.52 -7.14
N ARG A 58 13.20 17.99 -7.65
CA ARG A 58 14.09 18.92 -6.95
C ARG A 58 13.74 20.37 -7.30
N GLY A 59 14.12 21.31 -6.44
CA GLY A 59 13.95 22.76 -6.66
C GLY A 59 13.02 23.42 -5.65
N ALA A 60 12.83 24.74 -5.78
CA ALA A 60 12.05 25.55 -4.84
C ALA A 60 10.55 25.17 -4.80
N THR A 61 10.03 24.65 -5.91
CA THR A 61 8.67 24.08 -6.04
C THR A 61 8.69 22.55 -6.07
N GLY A 62 9.80 21.93 -5.68
CA GLY A 62 10.00 20.49 -5.69
C GLY A 62 9.15 19.76 -4.63
N GLY A 63 9.15 18.43 -4.70
CA GLY A 63 8.34 17.60 -3.85
C GLY A 63 8.13 16.20 -4.40
N TYR A 64 7.02 15.58 -4.01
CA TYR A 64 6.62 14.25 -4.43
C TYR A 64 5.32 14.31 -5.21
N GLY A 65 5.24 13.53 -6.29
CA GLY A 65 4.04 13.33 -7.10
C GLY A 65 3.89 11.87 -7.51
N LEU A 66 2.71 11.44 -7.95
CA LEU A 66 2.52 10.07 -8.44
C LEU A 66 3.38 9.84 -9.69
N ALA A 67 3.98 8.66 -9.82
CA ALA A 67 4.81 8.32 -10.97
C ALA A 67 3.98 7.99 -12.23
N ARG A 68 2.71 7.63 -12.05
CA ARG A 68 1.75 7.25 -13.08
C ARG A 68 0.32 7.49 -12.57
N PRO A 69 -0.71 7.47 -13.43
CA PRO A 69 -2.10 7.71 -13.02
C PRO A 69 -2.55 6.79 -11.88
N ALA A 70 -3.37 7.30 -10.97
CA ALA A 70 -3.84 6.55 -9.80
C ALA A 70 -4.64 5.29 -10.17
N CYS A 71 -5.26 5.23 -11.36
CA CYS A 71 -5.95 4.04 -11.85
C CYS A 71 -4.99 2.90 -12.25
N GLU A 72 -3.71 3.19 -12.47
CA GLU A 72 -2.69 2.20 -12.83
C GLU A 72 -1.89 1.69 -11.63
N ILE A 73 -2.02 2.34 -10.46
CA ILE A 73 -1.33 1.94 -9.23
C ILE A 73 -2.26 1.03 -8.43
N THR A 74 -1.88 -0.24 -8.25
CA THR A 74 -2.70 -1.22 -7.53
C THR A 74 -2.22 -1.44 -6.09
N VAL A 75 -3.06 -2.04 -5.25
CA VAL A 75 -2.65 -2.46 -3.89
C VAL A 75 -1.48 -3.45 -3.95
N ALA A 76 -1.48 -4.35 -4.92
CA ALA A 76 -0.37 -5.27 -5.15
C ALA A 76 0.95 -4.52 -5.41
N ASP A 77 0.92 -3.44 -6.20
CA ASP A 77 2.13 -2.63 -6.47
C ASP A 77 2.63 -1.93 -5.20
N MET A 78 1.72 -1.45 -4.35
CA MET A 78 2.06 -0.83 -3.06
C MET A 78 2.76 -1.83 -2.14
N ILE A 79 2.20 -3.03 -2.00
CA ILE A 79 2.80 -4.11 -1.19
C ILE A 79 4.16 -4.49 -1.76
N GLN A 80 4.25 -4.69 -3.09
CA GLN A 80 5.50 -4.99 -3.78
C GLN A 80 6.60 -3.97 -3.51
N ALA A 81 6.26 -2.68 -3.52
CA ALA A 81 7.21 -1.58 -3.32
C ALA A 81 7.72 -1.47 -1.88
N LEU A 82 6.94 -1.93 -0.89
CA LEU A 82 7.18 -1.67 0.54
C LEU A 82 7.61 -2.91 1.32
N GLU A 83 7.08 -4.06 0.96
CA GLU A 83 7.26 -5.34 1.64
C GLU A 83 7.96 -6.37 0.75
N GLY A 84 7.83 -6.24 -0.57
CA GLY A 84 8.33 -7.22 -1.54
C GLY A 84 7.21 -8.11 -2.08
N PRO A 85 7.54 -9.27 -2.67
CA PRO A 85 6.56 -10.13 -3.33
C PRO A 85 5.42 -10.53 -2.39
N VAL A 86 4.19 -10.52 -2.92
CA VAL A 86 3.03 -11.02 -2.19
C VAL A 86 3.20 -12.53 -2.01
N ALA A 87 3.59 -12.94 -0.80
CA ALA A 87 3.76 -14.34 -0.43
C ALA A 87 3.00 -14.65 0.86
N LEU A 88 2.00 -15.53 0.78
CA LEU A 88 1.21 -15.97 1.95
C LEU A 88 2.01 -16.88 2.90
N THR A 89 2.95 -17.63 2.33
CA THR A 89 3.75 -18.66 3.00
C THR A 89 5.17 -18.64 2.45
N ALA A 90 6.14 -19.00 3.28
CA ALA A 90 7.55 -19.05 2.89
C ALA A 90 7.79 -19.94 1.65
N CYS A 91 7.01 -21.01 1.47
CA CYS A 91 7.11 -21.88 0.29
C CYS A 91 6.69 -21.23 -1.04
N VAL A 92 6.15 -20.01 -1.02
CA VAL A 92 5.80 -19.23 -2.21
C VAL A 92 6.78 -18.07 -2.43
N GLU A 93 7.47 -17.63 -1.38
CA GLU A 93 8.38 -16.48 -1.39
C GLU A 93 9.67 -16.77 -2.15
N THR A 94 10.12 -18.03 -2.11
CA THR A 94 11.42 -18.45 -2.60
C THR A 94 11.27 -19.54 -3.65
N THR A 95 11.62 -19.22 -4.89
CA THR A 95 11.94 -20.25 -5.90
C THR A 95 13.30 -20.90 -5.63
N ASP A 96 14.15 -20.29 -4.79
CA ASP A 96 15.56 -20.69 -4.57
C ASP A 96 15.89 -21.21 -3.16
N ASP A 97 15.00 -21.13 -2.18
CA ASP A 97 15.18 -21.84 -0.90
C ASP A 97 14.48 -23.18 -1.03
N ALA A 98 15.26 -24.19 -1.44
CA ALA A 98 14.86 -25.58 -1.47
C ALA A 98 14.31 -25.97 -0.10
N CYS A 99 12.98 -25.95 0.03
CA CYS A 99 12.32 -26.42 1.23
C CYS A 99 12.77 -27.87 1.41
N GLY A 100 13.44 -28.21 2.52
CA GLY A 100 13.98 -29.57 2.71
C GLY A 100 12.93 -30.68 2.71
N LEU A 101 11.64 -30.32 2.71
CA LEU A 101 10.49 -31.21 2.62
C LEU A 101 9.78 -31.16 1.25
N GLU A 102 10.25 -30.37 0.29
CA GLU A 102 9.57 -30.07 -0.97
C GLU A 102 9.13 -31.31 -1.76
N THR A 103 9.97 -32.35 -1.80
CA THR A 103 9.73 -33.62 -2.51
C THR A 103 8.74 -34.54 -1.79
N LEU A 104 8.55 -34.35 -0.49
CA LEU A 104 7.64 -35.15 0.35
C LEU A 104 6.42 -34.34 0.82
N CYS A 105 6.34 -33.06 0.46
CA CYS A 105 5.29 -32.17 0.92
C CYS A 105 4.03 -32.36 0.08
N PRO A 106 2.92 -32.86 0.66
CA PRO A 106 1.66 -33.01 -0.08
C PRO A 106 1.06 -31.65 -0.50
N MET A 107 1.52 -30.56 0.10
CA MET A 107 1.08 -29.19 -0.18
C MET A 107 1.93 -28.48 -1.24
N HIS A 108 2.92 -29.15 -1.84
CA HIS A 108 3.74 -28.58 -2.91
C HIS A 108 2.83 -27.99 -4.00
N GLY A 109 3.06 -26.72 -4.37
CA GLY A 109 2.33 -26.03 -5.44
C GLY A 109 0.88 -25.63 -5.12
N HIS A 110 0.25 -26.20 -4.08
CA HIS A 110 -1.11 -25.84 -3.67
C HIS A 110 -1.17 -24.40 -3.16
N TRP A 111 -0.16 -23.98 -2.39
CA TRP A 111 -0.05 -22.60 -1.92
C TRP A 111 0.21 -21.60 -3.05
N ASN A 112 0.90 -21.99 -4.13
CA ASN A 112 1.09 -21.13 -5.30
C ASN A 112 -0.25 -20.75 -5.94
N ARG A 113 -1.18 -21.72 -6.03
CA ARG A 113 -2.53 -21.45 -6.55
C ARG A 113 -3.30 -20.48 -5.66
N VAL A 114 -3.24 -20.65 -4.34
CA VAL A 114 -3.91 -19.75 -3.39
C VAL A 114 -3.29 -18.35 -3.45
N ASN A 115 -1.96 -18.27 -3.44
CA ASN A 115 -1.22 -17.02 -3.52
C ASN A 115 -1.54 -16.24 -4.80
N LYS A 116 -1.59 -16.93 -5.95
CA LYS A 116 -1.98 -16.32 -7.23
C LYS A 116 -3.37 -15.68 -7.15
N ARG A 117 -4.34 -16.34 -6.50
CA ARG A 117 -5.69 -15.76 -6.32
C ARG A 117 -5.68 -14.51 -5.43
N VAL A 118 -4.88 -14.52 -4.38
CA VAL A 118 -4.74 -13.34 -3.50
C VAL A 118 -4.06 -12.20 -4.25
N GLU A 119 -2.98 -12.48 -4.97
CA GLU A 119 -2.28 -11.48 -5.78
C GLU A 119 -3.19 -10.89 -6.87
N GLU A 120 -3.94 -11.74 -7.59
CA GLU A 120 -4.96 -11.32 -8.56
C GLU A 120 -5.98 -10.36 -7.93
N ALA A 121 -6.50 -10.67 -6.75
CA ALA A 121 -7.45 -9.81 -6.04
C ALA A 121 -6.83 -8.48 -5.58
N LEU A 122 -5.57 -8.48 -5.15
CA LEU A 122 -4.87 -7.24 -4.79
C LEU A 122 -4.57 -6.35 -6.01
N ARG A 123 -4.43 -6.95 -7.20
CA ARG A 123 -4.26 -6.23 -8.47
C ARG A 123 -5.55 -5.60 -8.99
N THR A 124 -6.73 -6.07 -8.57
CA THR A 124 -8.00 -5.48 -9.03
C THR A 124 -8.36 -4.18 -8.31
N VAL A 125 -7.72 -3.86 -7.18
CA VAL A 125 -8.01 -2.64 -6.41
C VAL A 125 -6.98 -1.56 -6.75
N SER A 126 -7.44 -0.49 -7.38
CA SER A 126 -6.60 0.65 -7.77
C SER A 126 -6.54 1.76 -6.71
N LEU A 127 -5.48 2.57 -6.74
CA LEU A 127 -5.34 3.75 -5.88
C LEU A 127 -6.46 4.77 -6.14
N ALA A 128 -6.90 4.88 -7.39
CA ALA A 128 -8.04 5.72 -7.76
C ALA A 128 -9.32 5.26 -7.04
N GLU A 129 -9.61 3.96 -7.03
CA GLU A 129 -10.75 3.39 -6.28
C GLU A 129 -10.63 3.71 -4.79
N MET A 130 -9.45 3.50 -4.19
CA MET A 130 -9.22 3.81 -2.78
C MET A 130 -9.40 5.31 -2.46
N ALA A 131 -9.05 6.19 -3.40
CA ALA A 131 -9.18 7.63 -3.24
C ALA A 131 -10.61 8.14 -3.40
N SER A 132 -11.43 7.46 -4.23
CA SER A 132 -12.77 7.86 -4.65
C SER A 132 -13.88 7.76 -3.58
N GLY A 133 -13.54 7.34 -2.37
CA GLY A 133 -14.51 7.16 -1.27
C GLY A 133 -14.77 5.67 -1.01
N PRO A 134 -15.50 5.33 0.07
CA PRO A 134 -15.59 3.96 0.52
C PRO A 134 -16.23 3.09 -0.57
N ILE A 135 -15.53 2.02 -0.98
CA ILE A 135 -16.23 0.83 -1.47
C ILE A 135 -17.20 0.47 -0.35
N GLU A 136 -18.49 0.29 -0.67
CA GLU A 136 -19.46 -0.30 0.24
C GLU A 136 -19.07 -1.77 0.50
N ALA A 137 -17.97 -1.99 1.22
CA ALA A 137 -17.47 -3.30 1.59
C ALA A 137 -17.28 -3.30 3.10
N PHE A 138 -18.18 -4.06 3.76
CA PHE A 138 -18.32 -4.24 5.20
C PHE A 138 -18.83 -3.04 6.01
N GLY A 139 -20.09 -2.69 5.75
CA GLY A 139 -21.12 -2.70 6.80
C GLY A 139 -21.28 -1.50 7.73
N LEU A 140 -20.44 -0.45 7.70
CA LEU A 140 -20.77 0.84 8.34
C LEU A 140 -20.19 2.04 7.57
N PRO A 141 -21.01 3.04 7.19
CA PRO A 141 -20.55 4.26 6.53
C PRO A 141 -19.48 5.04 7.31
N LEU A 142 -18.52 5.64 6.62
CA LEU A 142 -17.44 6.47 7.21
C LEU A 142 -17.97 7.62 8.08
N ALA A 143 -19.16 8.15 7.75
CA ALA A 143 -19.83 9.17 8.55
C ALA A 143 -20.04 8.70 10.00
N GLU A 144 -20.42 7.44 10.17
CA GLU A 144 -20.67 6.85 11.49
C GLU A 144 -19.37 6.58 12.26
N ARG A 145 -18.29 6.25 11.55
CA ARG A 145 -16.95 6.10 12.14
C ARG A 145 -16.38 7.42 12.67
N ARG A 146 -16.57 8.53 11.94
CA ARG A 146 -16.16 9.87 12.42
C ARG A 146 -16.97 10.31 13.63
N ALA A 147 -18.29 10.05 13.60
CA ALA A 147 -19.16 10.31 14.75
C ALA A 147 -18.78 9.42 15.96
N ALA A 148 -18.40 8.16 15.76
CA ALA A 148 -17.94 7.28 16.82
C ALA A 148 -16.61 7.75 17.44
N LEU A 149 -15.66 8.20 16.62
CA LEU A 149 -14.38 8.73 17.12
C LEU A 149 -14.57 10.03 17.92
N ALA A 150 -15.46 10.92 17.45
CA ALA A 150 -15.78 12.16 18.16
C ALA A 150 -16.43 11.88 19.53
N ARG A 151 -17.25 10.83 19.65
CA ARG A 151 -17.87 10.39 20.92
C ARG A 151 -16.91 9.72 21.89
N SER A 152 -15.80 9.15 21.41
CA SER A 152 -14.80 8.50 22.28
C SER A 152 -13.76 9.46 22.86
N LEU A 153 -13.74 10.71 22.38
CA LEU A 153 -12.82 11.77 22.83
C LEU A 153 -13.50 12.81 23.73
N SER A 154 -14.77 12.56 24.07
CA SER A 154 -15.60 13.31 25.03
C SER A 154 -15.89 12.43 26.24
#